data_AF-A0A533VYU2-F1
#
_entry.id   AF-A0A533VYU2-F1
#
_cell.length_a   1.000
_cell.length_b   1.000
_cell.length_c   1.000
_cell.angle_alpha   90.00
_cell.angle_beta   90.00
_cell.angle_gamma   90.00
#
_symmetry.space_group_name_H-M   'P 1'
#
loop_
_entity.id
_entity.type
_entity.pdbx_description
1 polymer ?
#
loop_
_entity_poly.entity_id
_entity_poly.type
_entity_poly.pdbx_seq_one_letter_code
_entity_poly.pdbx_strand_id
1 'polypeptide(L)'
;MCSAEPNWGRKRFRVFKSFRESGGSAQLAGGFHPITALSRDSYFLSVLTLASRSRVALAGSLLLIGGAWTILSITIAESLTPGYSVSNETISGLGSPIFSGICNAVPSCVTLIQPASAIFVFAKFLNGILWLWSGSILRSATGRRRFVLAISVVGVANILVGASYLPFYLGGTSAMVVVAAGAVHVAGAFTTFVLTPIAAISTYRFTRTPLRYFSLVLGAFVLAANFLFLTGNYFGMGRGGMERMVAYPLYLWGIGFGASITGGPEWDTQVSDATSSS
;
A
#
# COMPACT_ATOMS: atom_id res chain seq x y z
N MET A 1 -40.83 66.12 -14.29
CA MET A 1 -39.56 66.41 -14.99
C MET A 1 -39.27 65.24 -15.91
N CYS A 2 -39.02 65.57 -17.19
CA CYS A 2 -38.44 64.76 -18.28
C CYS A 2 -37.28 63.85 -17.82
N SER A 3 -36.86 62.75 -18.46
CA SER A 3 -36.91 62.32 -19.86
C SER A 3 -36.35 60.89 -20.02
N ALA A 4 -36.79 60.21 -21.10
CA ALA A 4 -36.04 59.34 -22.03
C ALA A 4 -35.67 57.88 -21.65
N GLU A 5 -36.30 56.94 -22.39
CA GLU A 5 -35.79 55.62 -22.82
C GLU A 5 -34.68 55.76 -23.93
N PRO A 6 -34.15 54.71 -24.65
CA PRO A 6 -34.49 53.27 -24.69
C PRO A 6 -33.35 52.23 -24.95
N ASN A 7 -33.80 50.95 -25.07
CA ASN A 7 -33.39 49.92 -26.07
C ASN A 7 -32.12 49.06 -25.79
N TRP A 8 -31.97 47.77 -26.13
CA TRP A 8 -32.64 46.73 -26.96
C TRP A 8 -32.14 45.33 -26.47
N GLY A 9 -32.92 44.24 -26.62
CA GLY A 9 -32.32 42.88 -26.58
C GLY A 9 -33.25 41.67 -26.34
N ARG A 10 -34.06 41.30 -27.34
CA ARG A 10 -34.93 40.10 -27.36
C ARG A 10 -34.14 38.78 -27.49
N LYS A 11 -34.66 37.70 -26.90
CA LYS A 11 -35.13 36.45 -27.59
C LYS A 11 -35.56 35.40 -26.53
N ARG A 12 -36.86 35.34 -26.19
CA ARG A 12 -37.89 34.37 -26.65
C ARG A 12 -37.68 32.90 -26.22
N PHE A 13 -38.41 32.53 -25.17
CA PHE A 13 -39.02 31.22 -24.94
C PHE A 13 -39.82 30.73 -26.18
N ARG A 14 -39.83 29.42 -26.41
CA ARG A 14 -40.92 28.75 -27.13
C ARG A 14 -41.09 27.31 -26.64
N VAL A 15 -42.06 27.14 -25.75
CA VAL A 15 -42.84 25.91 -25.53
C VAL A 15 -44.00 25.95 -26.53
N PHE A 16 -44.43 24.81 -27.13
CA PHE A 16 -45.85 24.48 -27.36
C PHE A 16 -46.06 23.10 -28.02
N LYS A 17 -47.02 22.34 -27.45
CA LYS A 17 -47.99 21.33 -27.96
C LYS A 17 -47.57 20.34 -29.07
N SER A 18 -47.69 19.02 -28.86
CA SER A 18 -48.93 18.20 -28.77
C SER A 18 -49.83 18.30 -30.01
N PHE A 19 -49.81 17.25 -30.83
CA PHE A 19 -50.94 16.88 -31.68
C PHE A 19 -51.12 15.35 -31.64
N ARG A 20 -52.38 14.97 -31.43
CA ARG A 20 -52.94 13.63 -31.32
C ARG A 20 -53.69 13.40 -32.63
N GLU A 21 -53.39 12.32 -33.35
CA GLU A 21 -54.29 11.78 -34.35
C GLU A 21 -54.48 10.27 -34.11
N SER A 22 -55.74 9.90 -34.04
CA SER A 22 -56.29 8.56 -33.91
C SER A 22 -56.62 7.99 -35.29
N GLY A 23 -56.25 6.73 -35.54
CA GLY A 23 -56.73 5.96 -36.68
C GLY A 23 -56.30 4.51 -36.53
N GLY A 24 -57.23 3.64 -36.12
CA GLY A 24 -56.96 2.22 -35.93
C GLY A 24 -56.94 1.44 -37.24
N SER A 25 -56.20 0.32 -37.25
CA SER A 25 -56.47 -0.90 -38.01
C SER A 25 -55.56 -2.01 -37.47
N ALA A 26 -56.15 -3.15 -37.13
CA ALA A 26 -55.48 -4.33 -36.61
C ALA A 26 -54.71 -5.08 -37.71
N GLN A 27 -53.52 -5.60 -37.39
CA GLN A 27 -52.94 -6.78 -38.03
C GLN A 27 -51.90 -7.45 -37.12
N LEU A 28 -52.11 -8.75 -36.91
CA LEU A 28 -51.24 -9.69 -36.19
C LEU A 28 -50.00 -10.00 -37.04
N ALA A 29 -48.79 -9.93 -36.48
CA ALA A 29 -47.64 -10.71 -36.92
C ALA A 29 -46.54 -10.66 -35.85
N GLY A 30 -46.01 -11.83 -35.48
CA GLY A 30 -45.03 -12.01 -34.41
C GLY A 30 -43.78 -11.15 -34.57
N GLY A 31 -43.55 -10.30 -33.57
CA GLY A 31 -42.26 -9.65 -33.36
C GLY A 31 -41.32 -10.62 -32.66
N PHE A 32 -40.44 -11.27 -33.42
CA PHE A 32 -39.15 -11.68 -32.90
C PHE A 32 -38.54 -10.46 -32.22
N HIS A 33 -38.39 -10.47 -30.89
CA HIS A 33 -37.49 -9.54 -30.24
C HIS A 33 -36.09 -9.83 -30.80
N PRO A 34 -35.42 -8.89 -31.49
CA PRO A 34 -34.02 -9.07 -31.78
C PRO A 34 -33.33 -9.15 -30.43
N ILE A 35 -32.70 -10.30 -30.14
CA ILE A 35 -31.61 -10.35 -29.18
C ILE A 35 -30.60 -9.37 -29.73
N THR A 36 -30.68 -8.13 -29.24
CA THR A 36 -29.80 -7.05 -29.62
C THR A 36 -28.41 -7.55 -29.30
N ALA A 37 -27.59 -7.58 -30.34
CA ALA A 37 -26.18 -7.91 -30.24
C ALA A 37 -25.57 -7.10 -29.10
N LEU A 38 -25.29 -7.75 -27.98
CA LEU A 38 -24.33 -7.25 -26.99
C LEU A 38 -23.06 -6.97 -27.79
N SER A 39 -22.76 -5.69 -28.00
CA SER A 39 -21.73 -5.29 -28.95
C SER A 39 -20.40 -5.93 -28.55
N ARG A 40 -19.61 -6.33 -29.54
CA ARG A 40 -18.26 -6.90 -29.34
C ARG A 40 -17.39 -5.99 -28.44
N ASP A 41 -17.65 -4.69 -28.47
CA ASP A 41 -17.03 -3.67 -27.62
C ASP A 41 -17.39 -3.82 -26.13
N SER A 42 -18.62 -4.22 -25.83
CA SER A 42 -19.09 -4.45 -24.45
C SER A 42 -18.35 -5.64 -23.81
N TYR A 43 -18.16 -6.73 -24.56
CA TYR A 43 -17.40 -7.89 -24.09
C TYR A 43 -15.91 -7.57 -23.93
N PHE A 44 -15.32 -6.85 -24.89
CA PHE A 44 -13.92 -6.46 -24.82
C PHE A 44 -13.61 -5.56 -23.61
N LEU A 45 -14.48 -4.57 -23.35
CA LEU A 45 -14.38 -3.73 -22.14
C LEU A 45 -14.61 -4.53 -20.85
N SER A 46 -15.49 -5.52 -20.88
CA SER A 46 -15.72 -6.43 -19.75
C SER A 46 -14.49 -7.29 -19.45
N VAL A 47 -13.84 -7.84 -20.46
CA VAL A 47 -12.60 -8.64 -20.31
C VAL A 47 -11.44 -7.76 -19.83
N LEU A 48 -11.30 -6.55 -20.35
CA LEU A 48 -10.27 -5.60 -19.89
C LEU A 48 -10.51 -5.13 -18.44
N THR A 49 -11.77 -4.92 -18.05
CA THR A 49 -12.12 -4.56 -16.67
C THR A 49 -11.93 -5.75 -15.72
N LEU A 50 -12.23 -6.97 -16.14
CA LEU A 50 -11.98 -8.17 -15.35
C LEU A 50 -10.47 -8.47 -15.21
N ALA A 51 -9.70 -8.30 -16.29
CA ALA A 51 -8.25 -8.46 -16.29
C ALA A 51 -7.51 -7.37 -15.48
N SER A 52 -8.03 -6.14 -15.46
CA SER A 52 -7.50 -5.10 -14.56
C SER A 52 -7.88 -5.36 -13.11
N ARG A 53 -9.07 -5.91 -12.83
CA ARG A 53 -9.48 -6.34 -11.47
C ARG A 53 -8.60 -7.47 -10.93
N SER A 54 -8.33 -8.51 -11.71
CA SER A 54 -7.45 -9.60 -11.28
C SER A 54 -6.02 -9.13 -10.99
N ARG A 55 -5.51 -8.16 -11.76
CA ARG A 55 -4.22 -7.49 -11.52
C ARG A 55 -4.21 -6.70 -10.21
N VAL A 56 -5.26 -5.94 -9.91
CA VAL A 56 -5.36 -5.21 -8.64
C VAL A 56 -5.43 -6.17 -7.46
N ALA A 57 -6.18 -7.26 -7.59
CA ALA A 57 -6.27 -8.28 -6.54
C ALA A 57 -4.92 -8.95 -6.28
N LEU A 58 -4.20 -9.33 -7.34
CA LEU A 58 -2.83 -9.85 -7.23
C LEU A 58 -1.91 -8.85 -6.53
N ALA A 59 -1.93 -7.57 -6.93
CA ALA A 59 -1.12 -6.54 -6.31
C ALA A 59 -1.45 -6.34 -4.82
N GLY A 60 -2.73 -6.42 -4.45
CA GLY A 60 -3.17 -6.41 -3.05
C GLY A 60 -2.60 -7.57 -2.25
N SER A 61 -2.67 -8.78 -2.81
CA SER A 61 -2.18 -10.00 -2.16
C SER A 61 -0.69 -9.94 -1.91
N LEU A 62 0.09 -9.36 -2.84
CA LEU A 62 1.53 -9.17 -2.68
C LEU A 62 1.86 -8.21 -1.50
N LEU A 63 1.12 -7.11 -1.34
CA LEU A 63 1.30 -6.18 -0.21
C LEU A 63 0.94 -6.86 1.12
N LEU A 64 -0.18 -7.58 1.12
CA LEU A 64 -0.68 -8.31 2.28
C LEU A 64 0.34 -9.36 2.74
N ILE A 65 0.75 -10.24 1.83
CA ILE A 65 1.70 -11.31 2.13
C ILE A 65 3.04 -10.72 2.57
N GLY A 66 3.54 -9.69 1.87
CA GLY A 66 4.80 -9.04 2.25
C GLY A 66 4.76 -8.44 3.65
N GLY A 67 3.68 -7.72 3.99
CA GLY A 67 3.50 -7.15 5.32
C GLY A 67 3.37 -8.20 6.41
N ALA A 68 2.52 -9.21 6.21
CA ALA A 68 2.32 -10.29 7.17
C ALA A 68 3.60 -11.11 7.40
N TRP A 69 4.27 -11.49 6.31
CA TRP A 69 5.55 -12.19 6.35
C TRP A 69 6.60 -11.41 7.15
N THR A 70 6.67 -10.08 6.95
CA THR A 70 7.66 -9.26 7.64
C THR A 70 7.42 -9.20 9.15
N ILE A 71 6.17 -9.03 9.59
CA ILE A 71 5.85 -9.02 11.03
C ILE A 71 6.22 -10.37 11.64
N LEU A 72 5.77 -11.48 11.03
CA LEU A 72 6.06 -12.83 11.53
C LEU A 72 7.56 -13.10 11.61
N SER A 73 8.31 -12.70 10.58
CA SER A 73 9.75 -12.90 10.54
C SER A 73 10.50 -12.08 11.59
N ILE A 74 10.03 -10.86 11.88
CA ILE A 74 10.59 -10.05 12.98
C ILE A 74 10.35 -10.77 14.31
N THR A 75 9.12 -11.19 14.60
CA THR A 75 8.79 -11.91 15.84
C THR A 75 9.61 -13.20 16.00
N ILE A 76 9.79 -13.95 14.90
CA ILE A 76 10.62 -15.17 14.90
C ILE A 76 12.08 -14.81 15.18
N ALA A 77 12.65 -13.82 14.48
CA ALA A 77 14.03 -13.40 14.69
C ALA A 77 14.27 -12.87 16.11
N GLU A 78 13.32 -12.13 16.70
CA GLU A 78 13.36 -11.70 18.10
C GLU A 78 13.46 -12.91 19.04
N SER A 79 12.60 -13.91 18.86
CA SER A 79 12.59 -15.11 19.70
C SER A 79 13.87 -15.95 19.62
N LEU A 80 14.58 -15.86 18.51
CA LEU A 80 15.81 -16.62 18.23
C LEU A 80 17.08 -15.84 18.59
N THR A 81 16.98 -14.59 19.01
CA THR A 81 18.13 -13.75 19.37
C THR A 81 18.33 -13.78 20.89
N PRO A 82 19.41 -14.41 21.41
CA PRO A 82 19.61 -14.56 22.85
C PRO A 82 19.76 -13.21 23.55
N GLY A 83 19.02 -13.03 24.66
CA GLY A 83 19.08 -11.80 25.46
C GLY A 83 18.50 -10.55 24.79
N TYR A 84 17.82 -10.70 23.65
CA TYR A 84 17.26 -9.58 22.92
C TYR A 84 16.16 -8.86 23.71
N SER A 85 16.30 -7.55 23.86
CA SER A 85 15.31 -6.70 24.53
C SER A 85 14.52 -5.88 23.50
N VAL A 86 13.22 -6.16 23.39
CA VAL A 86 12.28 -5.41 22.53
C VAL A 86 12.30 -3.90 22.81
N SER A 87 12.55 -3.51 24.06
CA SER A 87 12.65 -2.10 24.47
C SER A 87 13.97 -1.46 24.05
N ASN A 88 15.09 -2.14 24.30
CA ASN A 88 16.41 -1.52 24.19
C ASN A 88 17.03 -1.71 22.80
N GLU A 89 16.68 -2.80 22.12
CA GLU A 89 17.30 -3.20 20.87
C GLU A 89 16.39 -2.90 19.67
N THR A 90 17.00 -2.33 18.64
CA THR A 90 16.32 -2.00 17.39
C THR A 90 15.97 -3.26 16.60
N ILE A 91 14.87 -3.22 15.85
CA ILE A 91 14.49 -4.21 14.84
C ILE A 91 15.64 -4.42 13.85
N SER A 92 16.31 -3.34 13.43
CA SER A 92 17.49 -3.41 12.56
C SER A 92 18.66 -4.21 13.17
N GLY A 93 18.75 -4.26 14.50
CA GLY A 93 19.69 -5.11 15.24
C GLY A 93 19.49 -6.60 15.02
N LEU A 94 18.27 -7.05 14.66
CA LEU A 94 17.99 -8.46 14.37
C LEU A 94 18.77 -8.97 13.16
N GLY A 95 19.04 -8.10 12.18
CA GLY A 95 19.88 -8.46 11.03
C GLY A 95 21.36 -8.50 11.35
N SER A 96 21.83 -7.69 12.30
CA SER A 96 23.21 -7.66 12.80
C SER A 96 23.29 -6.72 14.00
N PRO A 97 24.00 -7.11 15.09
CA PRO A 97 24.16 -6.28 16.28
C PRO A 97 24.70 -4.88 15.99
N ILE A 98 25.45 -4.69 14.89
CA ILE A 98 25.99 -3.38 14.48
C ILE A 98 24.93 -2.30 14.26
N PHE A 99 23.72 -2.69 13.90
CA PHE A 99 22.59 -1.77 13.75
C PHE A 99 21.73 -1.69 15.02
N SER A 100 22.03 -2.53 16.01
CA SER A 100 21.58 -2.39 17.39
C SER A 100 22.41 -1.29 18.07
N GLY A 101 21.76 -0.31 18.68
CA GLY A 101 22.43 0.89 19.24
C GLY A 101 23.46 0.66 20.34
N ILE A 102 23.76 -0.60 20.66
CA ILE A 102 24.59 -1.06 21.77
C ILE A 102 26.02 -1.42 21.30
N CYS A 103 26.31 -1.25 20.01
CA CYS A 103 27.56 -1.76 19.45
C CYS A 103 28.88 -1.11 19.88
N ASN A 104 28.82 -0.11 20.77
CA ASN A 104 30.02 0.46 21.40
C ASN A 104 30.54 -0.38 22.58
N ALA A 105 29.82 -1.42 23.02
CA ALA A 105 30.14 -2.18 24.24
C ALA A 105 30.59 -3.65 24.00
N VAL A 106 30.60 -4.14 22.76
CA VAL A 106 30.85 -5.57 22.46
C VAL A 106 32.01 -5.73 21.46
N PRO A 107 33.05 -6.56 21.77
CA PRO A 107 34.21 -6.78 20.89
C PRO A 107 33.88 -7.39 19.51
N SER A 108 32.65 -7.89 19.30
CA SER A 108 32.24 -8.69 18.13
C SER A 108 30.94 -8.18 17.50
N CYS A 109 30.85 -6.86 17.29
CA CYS A 109 29.62 -6.22 16.82
C CYS A 109 29.15 -6.58 15.40
N VAL A 110 30.02 -7.17 14.60
CA VAL A 110 29.72 -7.56 13.21
C VAL A 110 29.23 -9.02 13.13
N THR A 111 29.23 -9.77 14.24
CA THR A 111 28.84 -11.19 14.20
C THR A 111 27.34 -11.36 14.03
N LEU A 112 26.96 -12.02 12.94
CA LEU A 112 25.56 -12.36 12.65
C LEU A 112 25.09 -13.46 13.60
N ILE A 113 23.89 -13.29 14.16
CA ILE A 113 23.27 -14.26 15.06
C ILE A 113 22.37 -15.16 14.22
N GLN A 114 22.82 -16.37 13.93
CA GLN A 114 22.05 -17.32 13.11
C GLN A 114 21.17 -18.23 13.97
N PRO A 115 19.96 -18.59 13.50
CA PRO A 115 19.38 -18.26 12.19
C PRO A 115 18.58 -16.93 12.16
N ALA A 116 18.51 -16.19 13.26
CA ALA A 116 17.71 -14.96 13.40
C ALA A 116 18.03 -13.90 12.33
N SER A 117 19.32 -13.61 12.12
CA SER A 117 19.76 -12.62 11.14
C SER A 117 19.39 -13.00 9.70
N ALA A 118 19.50 -14.28 9.33
CA ALA A 118 19.09 -14.74 8.00
C ALA A 118 17.58 -14.60 7.77
N ILE A 119 16.77 -14.92 8.78
CA ILE A 119 15.31 -14.77 8.72
C ILE A 119 14.94 -13.30 8.50
N PHE A 120 15.54 -12.39 9.27
CA PHE A 120 15.31 -10.96 9.12
C PHE A 120 15.71 -10.43 7.73
N VAL A 121 16.93 -10.76 7.28
CA VAL A 121 17.45 -10.31 5.98
C VAL A 121 16.59 -10.83 4.84
N PHE A 122 16.23 -12.11 4.87
CA PHE A 122 15.34 -12.72 3.90
C PHE A 122 13.96 -12.05 3.88
N ALA A 123 13.41 -11.70 5.05
CA ALA A 123 12.14 -10.99 5.14
C ALA A 123 12.18 -9.61 4.47
N LYS A 124 13.28 -8.86 4.62
CA LYS A 124 13.44 -7.56 3.94
C LYS A 124 13.53 -7.70 2.43
N PHE A 125 14.28 -8.69 1.93
CA PHE A 125 14.31 -8.99 0.50
C PHE A 125 12.95 -9.39 -0.05
N LEU A 126 12.28 -10.36 0.59
CA LEU A 126 11.00 -10.86 0.11
C LEU A 126 9.94 -9.75 0.14
N ASN A 127 9.83 -9.00 1.23
CA ASN A 127 8.93 -7.85 1.30
C ASN A 127 9.21 -6.83 0.21
N GLY A 128 10.49 -6.49 0.01
CA GLY A 128 10.89 -5.52 -1.01
C GLY A 128 10.53 -5.96 -2.43
N ILE A 129 10.76 -7.24 -2.77
CA ILE A 129 10.39 -7.83 -4.06
C ILE A 129 8.87 -7.80 -4.25
N LEU A 130 8.11 -8.26 -3.26
CA LEU A 130 6.64 -8.30 -3.34
C LEU A 130 6.03 -6.91 -3.47
N TRP A 131 6.53 -5.92 -2.72
CA TRP A 131 6.04 -4.54 -2.78
C TRP A 131 6.44 -3.84 -4.09
N LEU A 132 7.66 -4.08 -4.57
CA LEU A 132 8.11 -3.58 -5.87
C LEU A 132 7.23 -4.12 -7.00
N TRP A 133 6.94 -5.43 -6.96
CA TRP A 133 6.08 -6.10 -7.94
C TRP A 133 4.63 -5.63 -7.85
N SER A 134 4.09 -5.45 -6.64
CA SER A 134 2.78 -4.84 -6.43
C SER A 134 2.69 -3.46 -7.08
N GLY A 135 3.68 -2.60 -6.83
CA GLY A 135 3.76 -1.28 -7.46
C GLY A 135 3.78 -1.35 -8.99
N SER A 136 4.58 -2.25 -9.58
CA SER A 136 4.64 -2.36 -11.05
C SER A 136 3.30 -2.80 -11.65
N ILE A 137 2.56 -3.69 -10.99
CA ILE A 137 1.20 -4.09 -11.40
C ILE A 137 0.23 -2.92 -11.26
N LEU A 138 0.22 -2.23 -10.11
CA LEU A 138 -0.67 -1.09 -9.83
C LEU A 138 -0.46 0.09 -10.79
N ARG A 139 0.76 0.24 -11.35
CA ARG A 139 1.08 1.24 -12.36
C ARG A 139 0.18 1.12 -13.58
N SER A 140 -0.08 -0.12 -13.99
CA SER A 140 -0.92 -0.43 -15.15
C SER A 140 -2.42 -0.35 -14.86
N ALA A 141 -2.83 -0.40 -13.59
CA ALA A 141 -4.22 -0.59 -13.20
C ALA A 141 -4.91 0.67 -12.62
N THR A 142 -4.18 1.57 -11.96
CA THR A 142 -4.82 2.62 -11.12
C THR A 142 -4.67 4.05 -11.63
N GLY A 143 -3.79 4.31 -12.60
CA GLY A 143 -3.48 5.66 -13.10
C GLY A 143 -2.79 6.60 -12.08
N ARG A 144 -2.62 6.19 -10.83
CA ARG A 144 -2.09 7.01 -9.72
C ARG A 144 -0.56 6.95 -9.65
N ARG A 145 0.11 7.60 -10.61
CA ARG A 145 1.57 7.54 -10.80
C ARG A 145 2.38 7.80 -9.54
N ARG A 146 2.03 8.82 -8.75
CA ARG A 146 2.78 9.21 -7.53
C ARG A 146 2.70 8.15 -6.42
N PHE A 147 1.49 7.64 -6.16
CA PHE A 147 1.27 6.59 -5.16
C PHE A 147 2.02 5.30 -5.55
N VAL A 148 1.87 4.90 -6.81
CA VAL A 148 2.53 3.70 -7.32
C VAL A 148 4.06 3.82 -7.27
N LEU A 149 4.59 4.96 -7.67
CA LEU A 149 6.03 5.21 -7.57
C LEU A 149 6.50 5.10 -6.13
N ALA A 150 5.76 5.65 -5.16
CA ALA A 150 6.10 5.52 -3.74
C ALA A 150 6.15 4.05 -3.29
N ILE A 151 5.16 3.23 -3.65
CA ILE A 151 5.16 1.78 -3.35
C ILE A 151 6.38 1.07 -3.96
N SER A 152 6.67 1.33 -5.23
CA SER A 152 7.83 0.73 -5.90
C SER A 152 9.15 1.15 -5.25
N VAL A 153 9.30 2.43 -4.90
CA VAL A 153 10.50 2.94 -4.22
C VAL A 153 10.64 2.33 -2.82
N VAL A 154 9.53 2.14 -2.08
CA VAL A 154 9.54 1.43 -0.80
C VAL A 154 9.97 -0.04 -0.98
N GLY A 155 9.53 -0.70 -2.06
CA GLY A 155 10.00 -2.04 -2.40
C GLY A 155 11.52 -2.09 -2.58
N VAL A 156 12.08 -1.20 -3.40
CA VAL A 156 13.54 -1.06 -3.57
C VAL A 156 14.24 -0.74 -2.26
N ALA A 157 13.68 0.16 -1.45
CA ALA A 157 14.25 0.55 -0.16
C ALA A 157 14.36 -0.64 0.81
N ASN A 158 13.37 -1.53 0.86
CA ASN A 158 13.44 -2.75 1.66
C ASN A 158 14.50 -3.75 1.13
N ILE A 159 14.67 -3.85 -0.19
CA ILE A 159 15.76 -4.63 -0.80
C ILE A 159 17.11 -4.06 -0.36
N LEU A 160 17.27 -2.73 -0.37
CA LEU A 160 18.51 -2.07 0.10
C LEU A 160 18.78 -2.33 1.58
N VAL A 161 17.74 -2.31 2.43
CA VAL A 161 17.87 -2.72 3.83
C VAL A 161 18.41 -4.15 3.92
N GLY A 162 17.83 -5.11 3.21
CA GLY A 162 18.34 -6.50 3.20
C GLY A 162 19.77 -6.60 2.65
N ALA A 163 20.06 -5.90 1.56
CA ALA A 163 21.37 -5.91 0.89
C ALA A 163 22.49 -5.32 1.76
N SER A 164 22.17 -4.38 2.64
CA SER A 164 23.15 -3.78 3.56
C SER A 164 23.84 -4.81 4.47
N TYR A 165 23.24 -5.98 4.69
CA TYR A 165 23.80 -7.03 5.54
C TYR A 165 24.69 -8.03 4.79
N LEU A 166 24.58 -8.09 3.45
CA LEU A 166 25.30 -9.09 2.64
C LEU A 166 26.82 -9.07 2.82
N PRO A 167 27.51 -7.92 2.94
CA PRO A 167 28.95 -7.91 3.16
C PRO A 167 29.39 -8.69 4.40
N PHE A 168 28.57 -8.73 5.45
CA PHE A 168 28.88 -9.45 6.68
C PHE A 168 28.78 -10.97 6.51
N TYR A 169 27.87 -11.45 5.65
CA TYR A 169 27.82 -12.86 5.25
C TYR A 169 29.05 -13.29 4.44
N LEU A 170 29.71 -12.34 3.77
CA LEU A 170 30.93 -12.56 3.01
C LEU A 170 32.20 -12.37 3.85
N GLY A 171 32.08 -12.18 5.17
CA GLY A 171 33.21 -11.95 6.08
C GLY A 171 33.78 -10.53 6.05
N GLY A 172 33.08 -9.58 5.42
CA GLY A 172 33.50 -8.17 5.33
C GLY A 172 33.35 -7.45 6.67
N THR A 173 34.47 -7.25 7.38
CA THR A 173 34.50 -6.64 8.73
C THR A 173 35.32 -5.35 8.80
N SER A 174 35.87 -4.88 7.67
CA SER A 174 36.65 -3.64 7.65
C SER A 174 35.79 -2.42 7.97
N ALA A 175 36.38 -1.38 8.56
CA ALA A 175 35.68 -0.15 8.91
C ALA A 175 34.97 0.48 7.71
N MET A 176 35.58 0.44 6.52
CA MET A 176 34.97 0.93 5.28
C MET A 176 33.71 0.14 4.91
N VAL A 177 33.73 -1.20 5.02
CA VAL A 177 32.56 -2.04 4.73
C VAL A 177 31.43 -1.74 5.70
N VAL A 178 31.74 -1.60 6.99
CA VAL A 178 30.77 -1.24 8.03
C VAL A 178 30.09 0.09 7.74
N VAL A 179 30.87 1.13 7.43
CA VAL A 179 30.34 2.47 7.13
C VAL A 179 29.48 2.44 5.86
N ALA A 180 29.94 1.78 4.80
CA ALA A 180 29.19 1.66 3.55
C ALA A 180 27.88 0.89 3.75
N ALA A 181 27.92 -0.25 4.45
CA ALA A 181 26.74 -1.02 4.82
C ALA A 181 25.75 -0.18 5.64
N GLY A 182 26.22 0.56 6.65
CA GLY A 182 25.39 1.46 7.45
C GLY A 182 24.76 2.58 6.64
N ALA A 183 25.48 3.18 5.70
CA ALA A 183 24.92 4.21 4.81
C ALA A 183 23.79 3.64 3.94
N VAL A 184 23.99 2.46 3.34
CA VAL A 184 22.95 1.77 2.54
C VAL A 184 21.74 1.40 3.41
N HIS A 185 22.00 0.89 4.63
CA HIS A 185 20.96 0.54 5.58
C HIS A 185 20.09 1.76 5.94
N VAL A 186 20.73 2.85 6.39
CA VAL A 186 20.04 4.08 6.80
C VAL A 186 19.25 4.67 5.63
N ALA A 187 19.83 4.70 4.42
CA ALA A 187 19.12 5.19 3.24
C ALA A 187 17.86 4.37 2.93
N GLY A 188 17.95 3.04 2.97
CA GLY A 188 16.80 2.15 2.75
C GLY A 188 15.75 2.26 3.87
N ALA A 189 16.19 2.26 5.13
CA ALA A 189 15.30 2.36 6.29
C ALA A 189 14.56 3.70 6.32
N PHE A 190 15.27 4.82 6.17
CA PHE A 190 14.69 6.16 6.14
C PHE A 190 13.69 6.30 4.99
N THR A 191 14.03 5.83 3.80
CA THR A 191 13.12 5.85 2.65
C THR A 191 11.85 5.05 2.94
N THR A 192 11.97 3.87 3.54
CA THR A 192 10.82 3.03 3.93
C THR A 192 9.96 3.72 4.98
N PHE A 193 10.57 4.30 6.01
CA PHE A 193 9.88 4.93 7.13
C PHE A 193 9.22 6.26 6.77
N VAL A 194 9.68 6.97 5.73
CA VAL A 194 9.09 8.24 5.29
C VAL A 194 8.08 8.04 4.16
N LEU A 195 8.40 7.25 3.14
CA LEU A 195 7.52 7.12 1.97
C LEU A 195 6.29 6.24 2.24
N THR A 196 6.41 5.19 3.06
CA THR A 196 5.27 4.33 3.38
C THR A 196 4.12 5.09 4.08
N PRO A 197 4.36 5.90 5.14
CA PRO A 197 3.25 6.63 5.76
C PRO A 197 2.71 7.76 4.88
N ILE A 198 3.53 8.39 4.04
CA ILE A 198 3.05 9.36 3.03
C ILE A 198 2.15 8.64 2.02
N ALA A 199 2.55 7.45 1.56
CA ALA A 199 1.74 6.61 0.69
C ALA A 199 0.42 6.24 1.38
N ALA A 200 0.45 5.85 2.66
CA ALA A 200 -0.73 5.56 3.46
C ALA A 200 -1.70 6.75 3.52
N ILE A 201 -1.23 7.93 3.92
CA ILE A 201 -2.06 9.15 3.96
C ILE A 201 -2.63 9.47 2.58
N SER A 202 -1.85 9.28 1.51
CA SER A 202 -2.32 9.55 0.15
C SER A 202 -3.52 8.70 -0.27
N THR A 203 -3.68 7.51 0.32
CA THR A 203 -4.83 6.63 0.05
C THR A 203 -6.15 7.19 0.54
N TYR A 204 -6.14 8.13 1.50
CA TYR A 204 -7.35 8.80 2.02
C TYR A 204 -8.24 9.34 0.89
N ARG A 205 -7.62 9.79 -0.20
CA ARG A 205 -8.31 10.38 -1.36
C ARG A 205 -9.08 9.35 -2.20
N PHE A 206 -8.88 8.05 -1.99
CA PHE A 206 -9.38 7.02 -2.91
C PHE A 206 -9.73 5.67 -2.29
N THR A 207 -9.61 5.52 -0.98
CA THR A 207 -10.15 4.40 -0.24
C THR A 207 -11.53 4.74 0.33
N ARG A 208 -12.37 3.72 0.49
CA ARG A 208 -13.67 3.80 1.17
C ARG A 208 -13.47 3.75 2.69
N THR A 209 -14.46 4.21 3.44
CA THR A 209 -14.51 3.99 4.89
C THR A 209 -14.75 2.50 5.19
N PRO A 210 -14.17 1.94 6.26
CA PRO A 210 -13.36 2.60 7.30
C PRO A 210 -11.87 2.78 6.94
N LEU A 211 -11.38 2.10 5.90
CA LEU A 211 -9.96 2.07 5.52
C LEU A 211 -9.33 3.44 5.27
N ARG A 212 -10.13 4.39 4.79
CA ARG A 212 -9.75 5.80 4.64
C ARG A 212 -9.14 6.37 5.93
N TYR A 213 -9.86 6.26 7.05
CA TYR A 213 -9.41 6.80 8.33
C TYR A 213 -8.29 5.96 8.93
N PHE A 214 -8.38 4.63 8.79
CA PHE A 214 -7.30 3.72 9.18
C PHE A 214 -5.96 4.12 8.56
N SER A 215 -5.93 4.39 7.26
CA SER A 215 -4.70 4.76 6.54
C SER A 215 -4.18 6.15 6.94
N LEU A 216 -5.09 7.12 7.15
CA LEU A 216 -4.72 8.45 7.61
C LEU A 216 -4.11 8.41 9.02
N VAL A 217 -4.77 7.71 9.96
CA VAL A 217 -4.34 7.60 11.35
C VAL A 217 -3.01 6.87 11.46
N LEU A 218 -2.85 5.70 10.82
CA LEU A 218 -1.57 4.98 10.86
C LEU A 218 -0.44 5.76 10.21
N GLY A 219 -0.68 6.40 9.06
CA GLY A 219 0.35 7.21 8.42
C GLY A 219 0.77 8.41 9.27
N ALA A 220 -0.18 9.13 9.86
CA ALA A 220 0.12 10.25 10.77
C ALA A 220 0.85 9.77 12.04
N PHE A 221 0.40 8.66 12.62
CA PHE A 221 1.04 8.03 13.78
C PHE A 221 2.50 7.70 13.50
N VAL A 222 2.82 7.09 12.35
CA VAL A 222 4.20 6.73 12.02
C VAL A 222 5.05 7.96 11.77
N LEU A 223 4.54 9.01 11.13
CA LEU A 223 5.29 10.26 10.97
C LEU A 223 5.63 10.89 12.33
N ALA A 224 4.68 10.86 13.27
CA ALA A 224 4.93 11.32 14.64
C ALA A 224 5.95 10.41 15.37
N ALA A 225 5.81 9.09 15.28
CA ALA A 225 6.74 8.13 15.87
C ALA A 225 8.16 8.28 15.28
N ASN A 226 8.28 8.57 13.98
CA ASN A 226 9.56 8.85 13.34
C ASN A 226 10.21 10.13 13.90
N PHE A 227 9.43 11.20 14.05
CA PHE A 227 9.92 12.44 14.65
C PHE A 227 10.43 12.19 16.09
N LEU A 228 9.68 11.42 16.88
CA LEU A 228 10.07 11.02 18.23
C LEU A 228 11.34 10.14 18.21
N PHE A 229 11.43 9.20 17.28
CA PHE A 229 12.59 8.31 17.12
C PHE A 229 13.87 9.11 16.83
N LEU A 230 13.79 10.08 15.90
CA LEU A 230 14.90 10.93 15.49
C LEU A 230 15.33 11.92 16.58
N THR A 231 14.39 12.38 17.40
CA THR A 231 14.67 13.32 18.51
C THR A 231 15.07 12.63 19.81
N GLY A 232 15.07 11.28 19.85
CA GLY A 232 15.45 10.51 21.04
C GLY A 232 14.37 10.45 22.14
N ASN A 233 13.13 10.82 21.82
CA ASN A 233 12.02 10.86 22.78
C ASN A 233 11.25 9.54 22.74
N TYR A 234 11.55 8.60 23.63
CA TYR A 234 11.00 7.23 23.56
C TYR A 234 9.83 6.94 24.51
N PHE A 235 9.42 7.90 25.36
CA PHE A 235 8.35 7.74 26.36
C PHE A 235 8.47 6.46 27.22
N GLY A 236 9.69 6.10 27.61
CA GLY A 236 9.95 4.90 28.41
C GLY A 236 9.91 3.56 27.65
N MET A 237 9.56 3.55 26.36
CA MET A 237 9.55 2.33 25.53
C MET A 237 10.95 1.91 25.04
N GLY A 238 11.96 2.75 25.27
CA GLY A 238 13.30 2.57 24.74
C GLY A 238 13.41 2.76 23.23
N ARG A 239 14.66 2.78 22.73
CA ARG A 239 14.95 2.99 21.31
C ARG A 239 14.32 1.91 20.43
N GLY A 240 14.39 0.65 20.87
CA GLY A 240 13.80 -0.50 20.20
C GLY A 240 12.27 -0.46 20.18
N GLY A 241 11.65 -0.06 21.29
CA GLY A 241 10.19 0.06 21.35
C GLY A 241 9.67 1.17 20.43
N MET A 242 10.36 2.31 20.36
CA MET A 242 9.97 3.39 19.47
C MET A 242 10.14 3.02 17.98
N GLU A 243 11.19 2.28 17.60
CA GLU A 243 11.31 1.78 16.22
C GLU A 243 10.15 0.86 15.83
N ARG A 244 9.59 0.07 16.77
CA ARG A 244 8.40 -0.76 16.53
C ARG A 244 7.15 0.07 16.30
N MET A 245 7.01 1.20 17.01
CA MET A 245 5.94 2.17 16.75
C MET A 245 6.08 2.85 15.38
N VAL A 246 7.27 2.86 14.79
CA VAL A 246 7.47 3.23 13.39
C VAL A 246 7.15 2.05 12.47
N ALA A 247 7.78 0.89 12.67
CA ALA A 247 7.77 -0.20 11.69
C ALA A 247 6.45 -0.99 11.62
N TYR A 248 5.89 -1.42 12.76
CA TYR A 248 4.71 -2.30 12.76
C TYR A 248 3.48 -1.64 12.13
N PRO A 249 3.13 -0.38 12.43
CA PRO A 249 2.01 0.28 11.78
C PRO A 249 2.13 0.39 10.25
N LEU A 250 3.35 0.46 9.70
CA LEU A 250 3.55 0.47 8.25
C LEU A 250 3.19 -0.86 7.61
N TYR A 251 3.60 -1.96 8.23
CA TYR A 251 3.23 -3.30 7.75
C TYR A 251 1.75 -3.59 7.98
N LEU A 252 1.17 -3.16 9.12
CA LEU A 252 -0.27 -3.24 9.36
C LEU A 252 -1.07 -2.46 8.33
N TRP A 253 -0.61 -1.27 7.93
CA TRP A 253 -1.22 -0.54 6.84
C TRP A 253 -1.12 -1.29 5.51
N GLY A 254 0.05 -1.84 5.17
CA GLY A 254 0.25 -2.65 3.96
C GLY A 254 -0.68 -3.88 3.91
N ILE A 255 -0.88 -4.54 5.05
CA ILE A 255 -1.82 -5.66 5.21
C ILE A 255 -3.26 -5.18 4.98
N GLY A 256 -3.70 -4.13 5.69
CA GLY A 256 -5.07 -3.64 5.59
C GLY A 256 -5.41 -3.09 4.21
N PHE A 257 -4.51 -2.30 3.62
CA PHE A 257 -4.68 -1.78 2.27
C PHE A 257 -4.63 -2.91 1.23
N GLY A 258 -3.66 -3.82 1.34
CA GLY A 258 -3.55 -4.99 0.46
C GLY A 258 -4.81 -5.84 0.47
N ALA A 259 -5.28 -6.23 1.65
CA ALA A 259 -6.52 -7.00 1.83
C ALA A 259 -7.73 -6.31 1.17
N SER A 260 -7.86 -5.00 1.34
CA SER A 260 -9.00 -4.24 0.81
C SER A 260 -9.09 -4.20 -0.71
N ILE A 261 -7.95 -4.35 -1.41
CA ILE A 261 -7.90 -4.36 -2.87
C ILE A 261 -7.75 -5.77 -3.43
N THR A 262 -7.44 -6.76 -2.59
CA THR A 262 -7.58 -8.20 -2.88
C THR A 262 -9.06 -8.61 -2.93
N GLY A 263 -9.85 -8.20 -1.94
CA GLY A 263 -11.29 -8.47 -1.89
C GLY A 263 -12.08 -7.56 -2.83
N GLY A 264 -12.33 -8.02 -4.06
CA GLY A 264 -13.36 -7.44 -4.93
C GLY A 264 -14.78 -7.71 -4.36
N PRO A 265 -15.85 -7.15 -4.95
CA PRO A 265 -17.22 -7.19 -4.40
C PRO A 265 -17.89 -8.57 -4.48
N GLU A 266 -17.14 -9.67 -4.45
CA GLU A 266 -17.70 -11.03 -4.34
C GLU A 266 -18.56 -11.18 -3.09
N TRP A 267 -18.34 -10.35 -2.06
CA TRP A 267 -19.26 -10.22 -0.93
C TRP A 267 -20.64 -9.68 -1.34
N ASP A 268 -20.70 -8.66 -2.20
CA ASP A 268 -21.99 -8.09 -2.64
C ASP A 268 -22.76 -9.07 -3.52
N THR A 269 -22.06 -9.83 -4.38
CA THR A 269 -22.69 -10.87 -5.22
C THR A 269 -23.09 -12.11 -4.42
N GLN A 270 -22.26 -12.59 -3.48
CA GLN A 270 -22.61 -13.75 -2.65
C GLN A 270 -23.72 -13.44 -1.65
N VAL A 271 -23.76 -12.22 -1.10
CA VAL A 271 -24.85 -11.79 -0.22
C VAL A 271 -26.12 -11.52 -1.03
N SER A 272 -26.04 -10.96 -2.25
CA SER A 272 -27.22 -10.84 -3.11
C SER A 272 -27.77 -12.20 -3.51
N ASP A 273 -26.91 -13.16 -3.87
CA ASP A 273 -27.34 -14.49 -4.29
C ASP A 273 -27.91 -15.31 -3.12
N ALA A 274 -27.36 -15.13 -1.91
CA ALA A 274 -27.86 -15.75 -0.68
C ALA A 274 -29.18 -15.15 -0.17
N THR A 275 -29.49 -13.90 -0.53
CA THR A 275 -30.74 -13.22 -0.13
C THR A 275 -31.81 -13.25 -1.22
N SER A 276 -31.44 -13.50 -2.48
CA SER A 276 -32.39 -13.74 -3.59
C SER A 276 -32.86 -15.19 -3.70
N SER A 277 -32.26 -16.11 -2.94
CA SER A 277 -32.61 -17.54 -2.90
C SER A 277 -33.42 -17.95 -1.66
N SER A 278 -33.83 -16.97 -0.84
CA SER A 278 -34.72 -17.11 0.33
C SER A 278 -36.06 -16.41 0.09
#